data_AF-U2KBJ1-F1
#
_entry.id   AF-U2KBJ1-F1
#
_cell.length_a   1.000
_cell.length_b   1.000
_cell.length_c   1.000
_cell.angle_alpha   90.00
_cell.angle_beta   90.00
_cell.angle_gamma   90.00
#
_symmetry.space_group_name_H-M   'P 1'
#
loop_
_entity.id
_entity.type
_entity.pdbx_description
1 polymer ?
#
loop_
_entity_poly.entity_id
_entity_poly.type
_entity_poly.pdbx_seq_one_letter_code
_entity_poly.pdbx_strand_id
1 'polypeptide(L)'
;PQGWIQTPRPNTTPNTNPGPPVSWNDPSNPDDPQAGYGYIPNDTTKEETFFYHSDHLGSTSYITDDHANITQYDAYLPYGELLVDEHSSSEELPYKFNGKQFDEETGLYYYGARYMNPVTSLWYGVDPKCYKNIHLGSYVYCSSNPIVRIDPNGEDDYVTNVKTGAIAIIRTKDNTHSFYITNGQKTIEVGTYKYNSHNLIGMSGKVSFSNFEGAESRITFKSGNEKENYISPLALAALIGATSDVGANDVYVNHFSNADGSSPAPSHSHKNGINGDLRYFSKDHSGSRRLVSDAQFDEEREIRFVKALHKYGWAQTKSMMVSERYGNHKLLPYTWSAKEHKIPSAHNNHLHLQGFRPNVSTMYYGGNLNEVVVTTKVNHHE
;
A
#
# COMPACT_ATOMS: atom_id res chain seq x y z
N PRO A 1 17.80 28.70 -52.47
CA PRO A 1 17.96 29.45 -51.21
C PRO A 1 18.68 28.59 -50.17
N GLN A 2 19.62 29.17 -49.43
CA GLN A 2 20.32 28.48 -48.34
C GLN A 2 19.28 28.10 -47.27
N GLY A 3 19.14 26.79 -46.99
CA GLY A 3 18.15 26.26 -46.03
C GLY A 3 17.02 25.39 -46.60
N TRP A 4 17.00 25.07 -47.90
CA TRP A 4 16.07 24.06 -48.43
C TRP A 4 16.71 22.67 -48.48
N ILE A 5 15.95 21.63 -48.11
CA ILE A 5 16.37 20.22 -48.27
C ILE A 5 16.58 19.95 -49.75
N GLN A 6 17.82 19.66 -50.16
CA GLN A 6 18.14 19.30 -51.54
C GLN A 6 17.96 17.80 -51.76
N THR A 7 17.36 17.42 -52.89
CA THR A 7 17.15 16.03 -53.26
C THR A 7 18.48 15.30 -53.49
N PRO A 8 18.63 14.01 -53.10
CA PRO A 8 19.86 13.23 -53.30
C PRO A 8 20.28 13.19 -54.78
N ARG A 9 21.59 13.32 -55.09
CA ARG A 9 22.08 13.07 -56.46
C ARG A 9 22.36 11.58 -56.67
N PRO A 10 21.88 10.98 -57.78
CA PRO A 10 22.28 9.63 -58.17
C PRO A 10 23.77 9.57 -58.55
N ASN A 11 24.40 8.42 -58.29
CA ASN A 11 25.74 8.13 -58.79
C ASN A 11 25.73 8.12 -60.33
N THR A 12 26.55 8.96 -60.98
CA THR A 12 26.56 9.16 -62.45
C THR A 12 27.57 8.28 -63.18
N THR A 13 28.12 7.25 -62.53
CA THR A 13 29.16 6.39 -63.11
C THR A 13 28.53 5.27 -63.96
N PRO A 14 28.81 5.18 -65.27
CA PRO A 14 28.20 4.17 -66.15
C PRO A 14 28.52 2.73 -65.70
N ASN A 15 27.53 1.84 -65.79
CA ASN A 15 27.62 0.39 -65.48
C ASN A 15 27.89 0.01 -64.01
N THR A 16 27.48 0.84 -63.05
CA THR A 16 27.49 0.48 -61.62
C THR A 16 26.08 0.49 -61.04
N ASN A 17 25.75 -0.48 -60.17
CA ASN A 17 24.48 -0.49 -59.44
C ASN A 17 24.41 0.75 -58.52
N PRO A 18 23.25 1.43 -58.41
CA PRO A 18 23.12 2.59 -57.55
C PRO A 18 23.26 2.17 -56.08
N GLY A 19 24.43 2.46 -55.50
CA GLY A 19 24.70 2.26 -54.07
C GLY A 19 24.02 3.29 -53.17
N PRO A 20 24.11 3.14 -51.84
CA PRO A 20 23.58 4.11 -50.88
C PRO A 20 24.10 5.53 -51.16
N PRO A 21 23.34 6.59 -50.82
CA PRO A 21 23.69 7.96 -51.14
C PRO A 21 25.08 8.31 -50.60
N VAL A 22 25.90 8.92 -51.46
CA VAL A 22 27.25 9.36 -51.11
C VAL A 22 27.14 10.66 -50.31
N SER A 23 27.81 10.73 -49.15
CA SER A 23 27.88 11.96 -48.34
C SER A 23 28.49 13.10 -49.16
N TRP A 24 27.92 14.29 -49.04
CA TRP A 24 28.29 15.47 -49.84
C TRP A 24 29.58 16.16 -49.41
N ASN A 25 30.08 15.85 -48.22
CA ASN A 25 31.21 16.57 -47.61
C ASN A 25 32.45 15.67 -47.56
N ASP A 26 33.61 16.28 -47.75
CA ASP A 26 34.90 15.65 -47.46
C ASP A 26 34.91 15.13 -46.01
N PRO A 27 35.63 14.04 -45.70
CA PRO A 27 35.80 13.59 -44.32
C PRO A 27 36.35 14.77 -43.50
N SER A 28 35.71 15.07 -42.37
CA SER A 28 36.17 16.13 -41.48
C SER A 28 37.63 15.90 -41.12
N ASN A 29 38.49 16.88 -41.44
CA ASN A 29 39.86 16.94 -40.97
C ASN A 29 39.84 16.86 -39.43
N PRO A 30 40.61 15.96 -38.79
CA PRO A 30 40.62 15.84 -37.32
C PRO A 30 40.96 17.14 -36.59
N ASP A 31 41.56 18.12 -37.28
CA ASP A 31 41.94 19.41 -36.72
C ASP A 31 40.88 20.53 -36.89
N ASP A 32 39.70 20.24 -37.48
CA ASP A 32 38.66 21.25 -37.74
C ASP A 32 37.26 20.88 -37.19
N PRO A 33 37.10 20.64 -35.86
CA PRO A 33 35.78 20.52 -35.27
C PRO A 33 35.07 21.88 -35.23
N GLN A 34 34.04 22.04 -36.06
CA GLN A 34 33.11 23.17 -36.00
C GLN A 34 32.21 23.03 -34.76
N ALA A 35 32.25 24.01 -33.86
CA ALA A 35 31.43 24.04 -32.65
C ALA A 35 29.92 24.10 -33.00
N GLY A 36 29.26 22.94 -32.96
CA GLY A 36 27.81 22.80 -33.23
C GLY A 36 27.07 21.89 -32.25
N TYR A 37 27.80 21.17 -31.39
CA TYR A 37 27.29 20.60 -30.15
C TYR A 37 28.34 20.91 -29.10
N GLY A 38 28.07 21.93 -28.29
CA GLY A 38 29.00 22.38 -27.27
C GLY A 38 29.45 21.21 -26.42
N TYR A 39 30.76 21.11 -26.20
CA TYR A 39 31.29 20.43 -25.04
C TYR A 39 30.61 21.07 -23.82
N ILE A 40 29.67 20.35 -23.20
CA ILE A 40 29.16 20.71 -21.88
C ILE A 40 30.24 20.24 -20.91
N PRO A 41 30.92 21.15 -20.18
CA PRO A 41 31.81 20.74 -19.12
C PRO A 41 31.02 19.84 -18.17
N ASN A 42 31.54 18.67 -17.86
CA ASN A 42 30.94 17.67 -16.98
C ASN A 42 30.77 18.14 -15.51
N ASP A 43 30.88 19.46 -15.26
CA ASP A 43 31.01 20.11 -13.96
C ASP A 43 30.43 21.53 -13.98
N THR A 44 29.28 21.71 -14.65
CA THR A 44 28.43 22.91 -14.51
C THR A 44 26.95 22.57 -14.28
N THR A 45 26.61 21.29 -14.16
CA THR A 45 25.27 20.86 -13.78
C THR A 45 25.04 21.25 -12.33
N LYS A 46 24.36 22.37 -12.12
CA LYS A 46 23.71 22.63 -10.85
C LYS A 46 22.69 21.52 -10.67
N GLU A 47 22.88 20.67 -9.66
CA GLU A 47 21.85 19.69 -9.29
C GLU A 47 20.66 20.47 -8.73
N GLU A 48 19.63 20.67 -9.56
CA GLU A 48 18.37 21.22 -9.11
C GLU A 48 17.53 20.08 -8.52
N THR A 49 17.13 20.25 -7.27
CA THR A 49 16.33 19.25 -6.55
C THR A 49 14.89 19.74 -6.48
N PHE A 50 13.97 18.92 -6.96
CA PHE A 50 12.53 19.19 -6.94
C PHE A 50 11.81 18.19 -6.04
N PHE A 51 10.81 18.68 -5.31
CA PHE A 51 9.98 17.88 -4.41
C PHE A 51 8.52 17.91 -4.86
N TYR A 52 7.96 16.74 -5.14
CA TYR A 52 6.56 16.58 -5.54
C TYR A 52 5.64 16.52 -4.32
N HIS A 53 4.56 17.29 -4.35
CA HIS A 53 3.49 17.27 -3.36
C HIS A 53 2.20 16.84 -4.05
N SER A 54 1.78 15.61 -3.77
CA SER A 54 0.66 14.98 -4.46
C SER A 54 -0.70 15.12 -3.74
N ASP A 55 -1.78 14.99 -4.50
CA ASP A 55 -3.14 14.86 -3.99
C ASP A 55 -3.46 13.45 -3.43
N HIS A 56 -4.73 13.17 -3.15
CA HIS A 56 -5.16 11.88 -2.60
C HIS A 56 -5.09 10.70 -3.58
N LEU A 57 -4.91 10.94 -4.87
CA LEU A 57 -4.72 9.93 -5.92
C LEU A 57 -3.24 9.77 -6.33
N GLY A 58 -2.36 10.62 -5.80
CA GLY A 58 -0.96 10.67 -6.18
C GLY A 58 -0.68 11.62 -7.36
N SER A 59 -1.64 12.43 -7.80
CA SER A 59 -1.42 13.44 -8.83
C SER A 59 -0.61 14.61 -8.29
N THR A 60 0.34 15.10 -9.07
CA THR A 60 1.17 16.26 -8.70
C THR A 60 0.30 17.49 -8.52
N SER A 61 0.23 18.06 -7.30
CA SER A 61 -0.47 19.33 -7.05
C SER A 61 0.50 20.50 -7.00
N TYR A 62 1.59 20.35 -6.25
CA TYR A 62 2.64 21.37 -6.17
C TYR A 62 4.00 20.72 -6.37
N ILE A 63 4.93 21.50 -6.91
CA ILE A 63 6.35 21.17 -6.90
C ILE A 63 7.10 22.32 -6.25
N THR A 64 8.05 21.99 -5.38
CA THR A 64 8.93 22.96 -4.74
C THR A 64 10.40 22.69 -5.03
N ASP A 65 11.21 23.75 -5.02
CA ASP A 65 12.67 23.64 -5.01
C ASP A 65 13.22 23.26 -3.62
N ASP A 66 14.54 23.17 -3.50
CA ASP A 66 15.29 22.92 -2.25
C ASP A 66 15.19 24.05 -1.21
N HIS A 67 14.64 25.21 -1.60
CA HIS A 67 14.35 26.34 -0.73
C HIS A 67 12.86 26.45 -0.37
N ALA A 68 12.05 25.45 -0.74
CA ALA A 68 10.61 25.39 -0.55
C ALA A 68 9.80 26.49 -1.29
N ASN A 69 10.37 27.10 -2.33
CA ASN A 69 9.60 27.96 -3.23
C ASN A 69 8.77 27.08 -4.15
N ILE A 70 7.52 27.48 -4.43
CA ILE A 70 6.66 26.79 -5.40
C ILE A 70 7.21 27.07 -6.80
N THR A 71 7.62 26.03 -7.50
CA THR A 71 8.10 26.10 -8.88
C THR A 71 7.03 25.70 -9.89
N GLN A 72 6.07 24.87 -9.48
CA GLN A 72 4.94 24.44 -10.31
C GLN A 72 3.69 24.21 -9.46
N TYR A 73 2.53 24.53 -10.02
CA TYR A 73 1.19 24.26 -9.49
C TYR A 73 0.29 23.70 -10.60
N ASP A 74 -0.20 22.49 -10.37
CA ASP A 74 -1.11 21.81 -11.28
C ASP A 74 -2.44 21.52 -10.60
N ALA A 75 -3.54 21.67 -11.34
CA ALA A 75 -4.86 21.23 -10.92
C ALA A 75 -5.55 20.49 -12.06
N TYR A 76 -6.35 19.46 -11.72
CA TYR A 76 -6.93 18.56 -12.72
C TYR A 76 -8.45 18.52 -12.64
N LEU A 77 -9.08 18.29 -13.79
CA LEU A 77 -10.42 17.71 -13.88
C LEU A 77 -10.38 16.22 -13.47
N PRO A 78 -11.52 15.58 -13.17
CA PRO A 78 -11.58 14.23 -12.60
C PRO A 78 -10.80 13.15 -13.37
N TYR A 79 -10.64 13.28 -14.69
CA TYR A 79 -9.95 12.32 -15.55
C TYR A 79 -8.50 12.69 -15.90
N GLY A 80 -7.95 13.72 -15.24
CA GLY A 80 -6.54 14.10 -15.39
C GLY A 80 -6.26 15.18 -16.43
N GLU A 81 -7.29 15.79 -17.01
CA GLU A 81 -7.13 16.97 -17.85
C GLU A 81 -6.68 18.15 -16.98
N LEU A 82 -5.63 18.86 -17.39
CA LEU A 82 -5.11 20.01 -16.66
C LEU A 82 -6.11 21.17 -16.74
N LEU A 83 -6.64 21.55 -15.57
CA LEU A 83 -7.41 22.76 -15.37
C LEU A 83 -6.51 23.98 -15.12
N VAL A 84 -5.41 23.76 -14.41
CA VAL A 84 -4.36 24.75 -14.13
C VAL A 84 -3.01 24.07 -14.39
N ASP A 85 -2.14 24.79 -15.07
CA ASP A 85 -0.74 24.44 -15.31
C ASP A 85 0.07 25.75 -15.18
N GLU A 86 0.60 25.99 -14.00
CA GLU A 86 1.41 27.16 -13.69
C GLU A 86 2.82 26.71 -13.33
N HIS A 87 3.83 27.15 -14.09
CA HIS A 87 5.22 26.85 -13.79
C HIS A 87 6.09 28.11 -13.92
N SER A 88 7.09 28.21 -13.03
CA SER A 88 8.08 29.28 -13.05
C SER A 88 9.50 28.78 -13.23
N SER A 89 9.71 27.45 -13.22
CA SER A 89 10.98 26.81 -13.55
C SER A 89 11.23 26.77 -15.06
N SER A 90 12.50 26.72 -15.45
CA SER A 90 12.91 26.46 -16.84
C SER A 90 12.76 25.00 -17.24
N GLU A 91 12.71 24.10 -16.26
CA GLU A 91 12.47 22.67 -16.45
C GLU A 91 10.99 22.37 -16.19
N GLU A 92 10.35 21.69 -17.14
CA GLU A 92 9.00 21.15 -16.99
C GLU A 92 9.08 19.70 -16.52
N LEU A 93 8.38 19.39 -15.44
CA LEU A 93 8.41 18.08 -14.83
C LEU A 93 7.26 17.22 -15.36
N PRO A 94 7.56 16.06 -15.98
CA PRO A 94 6.59 15.39 -16.83
C PRO A 94 5.60 14.52 -16.04
N TYR A 95 5.77 14.35 -14.73
CA TYR A 95 4.90 13.51 -13.90
C TYR A 95 3.76 14.35 -13.33
N LYS A 96 2.55 14.16 -13.86
CA LYS A 96 1.36 14.98 -13.52
C LYS A 96 0.26 14.11 -12.86
N PHE A 97 -0.84 13.84 -13.55
CA PHE A 97 -1.97 13.04 -13.01
C PHE A 97 -1.58 11.62 -12.58
N ASN A 98 -1.99 11.20 -11.38
CA ASN A 98 -1.64 9.91 -10.75
C ASN A 98 -0.13 9.58 -10.72
N GLY A 99 0.72 10.61 -10.76
CA GLY A 99 2.18 10.47 -10.85
C GLY A 99 2.62 9.80 -12.16
N LYS A 100 1.80 9.86 -13.21
CA LYS A 100 2.13 9.31 -14.53
C LYS A 100 2.75 10.37 -15.41
N GLN A 101 3.66 9.89 -16.27
CA GLN A 101 4.28 10.74 -17.26
C GLN A 101 3.22 11.22 -18.25
N PHE A 102 3.07 12.53 -18.37
CA PHE A 102 2.33 13.18 -19.43
C PHE A 102 3.27 13.34 -20.63
N ASP A 103 2.87 12.77 -21.76
CA ASP A 103 3.55 12.94 -23.04
C ASP A 103 2.88 14.13 -23.74
N GLU A 104 3.59 15.26 -23.80
CA GLU A 104 3.08 16.53 -24.33
C GLU A 104 2.84 16.47 -25.84
N GLU A 105 3.65 15.72 -26.58
CA GLU A 105 3.51 15.58 -28.03
C GLU A 105 2.20 14.89 -28.42
N THR A 106 1.70 13.99 -27.57
CA THR A 106 0.47 13.22 -27.81
C THR A 106 -0.71 13.67 -26.96
N GLY A 107 -0.47 14.37 -25.85
CA GLY A 107 -1.48 14.72 -24.85
C GLY A 107 -2.00 13.52 -24.07
N LEU A 108 -1.19 12.45 -23.93
CA LEU A 108 -1.58 11.20 -23.29
C LEU A 108 -0.75 10.92 -22.04
N TYR A 109 -1.33 10.24 -21.07
CA TYR A 109 -0.59 9.72 -19.92
C TYR A 109 -0.10 8.30 -20.17
N TYR A 110 1.19 8.04 -19.96
CA TYR A 110 1.74 6.70 -20.04
C TYR A 110 1.59 5.95 -18.72
N TYR A 111 0.84 4.83 -18.76
CA TYR A 111 0.59 3.99 -17.60
C TYR A 111 1.40 2.69 -17.59
N GLY A 112 2.23 2.44 -18.60
CA GLY A 112 2.94 1.16 -18.75
C GLY A 112 2.27 0.27 -19.79
N ALA A 113 1.17 -0.37 -19.44
CA ALA A 113 0.48 -1.28 -20.38
C ALA A 113 -0.39 -0.54 -21.41
N ARG A 114 -0.86 0.68 -21.09
CA ARG A 114 -1.73 1.50 -21.94
C ARG A 114 -1.37 2.97 -21.81
N TYR A 115 -1.83 3.77 -22.77
CA TYR A 115 -1.91 5.22 -22.65
C TYR A 115 -3.32 5.64 -22.25
N MET A 116 -3.48 6.65 -21.39
CA MET A 116 -4.78 7.20 -21.01
C MET A 116 -4.96 8.58 -21.63
N ASN A 117 -6.09 8.82 -22.28
CA ASN A 117 -6.43 10.11 -22.85
C ASN A 117 -7.31 10.89 -21.86
N PRO A 118 -6.81 11.96 -21.24
CA PRO A 118 -7.55 12.68 -20.20
C PRO A 118 -8.77 13.43 -20.76
N VAL A 119 -8.66 13.96 -21.98
CA VAL A 119 -9.73 14.74 -22.64
C VAL A 119 -10.93 13.87 -22.99
N THR A 120 -10.68 12.65 -23.49
CA THR A 120 -11.75 11.70 -23.82
C THR A 120 -12.13 10.79 -22.66
N SER A 121 -11.37 10.82 -21.55
CA SER A 121 -11.61 10.01 -20.35
C SER A 121 -11.52 8.49 -20.58
N LEU A 122 -10.76 8.06 -21.59
CA LEU A 122 -10.68 6.67 -22.04
C LEU A 122 -9.23 6.18 -22.15
N TRP A 123 -9.07 4.87 -22.07
CA TRP A 123 -7.84 4.21 -22.46
C TRP A 123 -7.63 4.27 -23.97
N TYR A 124 -6.41 4.61 -24.36
CA TYR A 124 -5.89 4.46 -25.70
C TYR A 124 -5.32 3.04 -25.86
N GLY A 125 -6.22 2.12 -26.18
CA GLY A 125 -5.93 0.69 -26.33
C GLY A 125 -6.95 -0.19 -25.61
N VAL A 126 -7.14 -1.42 -26.12
CA VAL A 126 -8.02 -2.42 -25.49
C VAL A 126 -7.38 -2.88 -24.18
N ASP A 127 -8.19 -2.95 -23.11
CA ASP A 127 -7.76 -3.53 -21.83
C ASP A 127 -7.16 -4.95 -22.02
N PRO A 128 -5.88 -5.17 -21.66
CA PRO A 128 -5.25 -6.50 -21.73
C PRO A 128 -5.99 -7.56 -20.91
N LYS A 129 -6.79 -7.12 -19.94
CA LYS A 129 -7.62 -7.91 -19.03
C LYS A 129 -9.11 -7.62 -19.21
N CYS A 130 -9.55 -7.17 -20.39
CA CYS A 130 -10.98 -6.94 -20.69
C CYS A 130 -11.90 -8.13 -20.34
N TYR A 131 -11.37 -9.36 -20.42
CA TYR A 131 -12.10 -10.58 -20.03
C TYR A 131 -12.46 -10.65 -18.54
N LYS A 132 -11.81 -9.88 -17.66
CA LYS A 132 -12.13 -9.84 -16.22
C LYS A 132 -13.41 -9.09 -15.94
N ASN A 133 -13.61 -7.97 -16.64
CA ASN A 133 -14.72 -7.04 -16.43
C ASN A 133 -15.60 -7.00 -17.68
N ILE A 134 -16.16 -8.15 -18.07
CA ILE A 134 -16.99 -8.29 -19.28
C ILE A 134 -18.22 -7.37 -19.33
N HIS A 135 -18.63 -6.84 -18.19
CA HIS A 135 -19.75 -5.91 -18.03
C HIS A 135 -19.31 -4.44 -18.17
N LEU A 136 -18.00 -4.17 -18.19
CA LEU A 136 -17.40 -2.87 -18.41
C LEU A 136 -16.84 -2.80 -19.84
N GLY A 137 -16.87 -1.61 -20.46
CA GLY A 137 -16.23 -1.42 -21.75
C GLY A 137 -14.69 -1.52 -21.63
N SER A 138 -14.03 -2.19 -22.57
CA SER A 138 -12.57 -2.41 -22.58
C SER A 138 -11.70 -1.15 -22.67
N TYR A 139 -12.32 0.03 -22.76
CA TYR A 139 -11.67 1.32 -22.85
C TYR A 139 -11.97 2.22 -21.64
N VAL A 140 -12.83 1.78 -20.71
CA VAL A 140 -13.27 2.60 -19.60
C VAL A 140 -12.13 2.78 -18.60
N TYR A 141 -11.77 4.03 -18.34
CA TYR A 141 -10.82 4.38 -17.29
C TYR A 141 -11.48 4.29 -15.91
N CYS A 142 -10.81 3.61 -14.98
CA CYS A 142 -11.18 3.55 -13.56
C CYS A 142 -12.66 3.26 -13.28
N SER A 143 -13.28 2.35 -14.04
CA SER A 143 -14.71 1.99 -13.89
C SER A 143 -15.64 3.21 -13.86
N SER A 144 -15.29 4.27 -14.60
CA SER A 144 -15.98 5.56 -14.61
C SER A 144 -16.05 6.30 -13.27
N ASN A 145 -15.12 6.01 -12.34
CA ASN A 145 -15.04 6.69 -11.04
C ASN A 145 -13.59 7.04 -10.67
N PRO A 146 -12.96 7.98 -11.39
CA PRO A 146 -11.55 8.34 -11.20
C PRO A 146 -11.31 9.22 -9.96
N ILE A 147 -12.35 9.57 -9.20
CA ILE A 147 -12.23 10.34 -7.94
C ILE A 147 -11.71 9.45 -6.80
N VAL A 148 -12.09 8.17 -6.83
CA VAL A 148 -11.81 7.19 -5.77
C VAL A 148 -11.19 5.92 -6.34
N ARG A 149 -10.70 5.92 -7.58
CA ARG A 149 -10.05 4.76 -8.20
C ARG A 149 -8.81 5.19 -8.98
N ILE A 150 -7.82 4.31 -9.00
CA ILE A 150 -6.57 4.46 -9.74
C ILE A 150 -6.27 3.16 -10.49
N ASP A 151 -5.75 3.25 -11.72
CA ASP A 151 -5.09 2.13 -12.40
C ASP A 151 -3.57 2.37 -12.36
N PRO A 152 -2.79 1.66 -11.53
CA PRO A 152 -1.36 1.93 -11.36
C PRO A 152 -0.50 1.58 -12.57
N ASN A 153 -0.92 0.67 -13.45
CA ASN A 153 -0.06 0.12 -14.49
C ASN A 153 -0.73 -0.05 -15.87
N GLY A 154 -1.95 0.47 -16.03
CA GLY A 154 -2.75 0.37 -17.24
C GLY A 154 -3.30 -1.03 -17.47
N GLU A 155 -3.49 -1.85 -16.43
CA GLU A 155 -4.00 -3.22 -16.57
C GLU A 155 -5.25 -3.50 -15.73
N ASP A 156 -5.48 -2.77 -14.64
CA ASP A 156 -6.62 -2.97 -13.75
C ASP A 156 -6.76 -1.76 -12.82
N ASP A 157 -7.98 -1.43 -12.41
CA ASP A 157 -8.24 -0.31 -11.51
C ASP A 157 -8.54 -0.76 -10.07
N TYR A 158 -8.19 0.09 -9.11
CA TYR A 158 -8.27 -0.19 -7.69
C TYR A 158 -8.95 0.98 -7.00
N VAL A 159 -9.81 0.72 -6.01
CA VAL A 159 -10.43 1.79 -5.22
C VAL A 159 -9.40 2.40 -4.27
N THR A 160 -9.11 3.70 -4.44
CA THR A 160 -8.44 4.53 -3.44
C THR A 160 -9.46 4.77 -2.32
N ASN A 161 -9.42 3.92 -1.29
CA ASN A 161 -10.44 3.98 -0.25
C ASN A 161 -10.32 5.30 0.53
N VAL A 162 -11.39 6.08 0.48
CA VAL A 162 -11.56 7.37 1.15
C VAL A 162 -11.73 7.11 2.65
N LYS A 163 -10.70 7.49 3.42
CA LYS A 163 -10.62 7.51 4.88
C LYS A 163 -10.63 6.13 5.60
N THR A 164 -9.55 5.92 6.36
CA THR A 164 -9.26 4.91 7.41
C THR A 164 -8.54 3.61 7.00
N GLY A 165 -7.21 3.63 7.09
CA GLY A 165 -6.34 2.50 7.50
C GLY A 165 -6.68 1.09 6.99
N ALA A 166 -7.10 0.94 5.74
CA ALA A 166 -7.45 -0.37 5.20
C ALA A 166 -6.21 -1.26 5.10
N ILE A 167 -6.37 -2.56 5.39
CA ILE A 167 -5.31 -3.56 5.27
C ILE A 167 -5.63 -4.41 4.04
N ALA A 168 -4.81 -4.30 2.99
CA ALA A 168 -4.93 -5.14 1.82
C ALA A 168 -4.12 -6.42 1.99
N ILE A 169 -4.76 -7.56 1.73
CA ILE A 169 -4.12 -8.88 1.66
C ILE A 169 -4.14 -9.30 0.19
N ILE A 170 -2.98 -9.39 -0.41
CA ILE A 170 -2.84 -9.86 -1.79
C ILE A 170 -2.29 -11.27 -1.74
N ARG A 171 -3.09 -12.24 -2.19
CA ARG A 171 -2.59 -13.60 -2.33
C ARG A 171 -1.59 -13.64 -3.50
N THR A 172 -0.45 -14.26 -3.29
CA THR A 172 0.68 -14.30 -4.24
C THR A 172 1.03 -15.74 -4.61
N LYS A 173 1.82 -15.90 -5.68
CA LYS A 173 2.28 -17.23 -6.13
C LYS A 173 3.04 -17.93 -4.97
N ASP A 174 3.15 -19.25 -5.00
CA ASP A 174 3.91 -20.03 -4.00
C ASP A 174 3.34 -20.06 -2.58
N ASN A 175 2.01 -20.03 -2.46
CA ASN A 175 1.30 -20.08 -1.18
C ASN A 175 1.71 -18.99 -0.19
N THR A 176 1.76 -17.75 -0.68
CA THR A 176 2.06 -16.57 0.14
C THR A 176 0.91 -15.56 0.13
N HIS A 177 0.87 -14.73 1.16
CA HIS A 177 0.05 -13.52 1.23
C HIS A 177 0.95 -12.32 1.51
N SER A 178 0.87 -11.29 0.69
CA SER A 178 1.49 -9.99 0.92
C SER A 178 0.50 -9.07 1.63
N PHE A 179 0.97 -8.36 2.66
CA PHE A 179 0.16 -7.48 3.49
C PHE A 179 0.59 -6.03 3.28
N TYR A 180 -0.40 -5.16 3.09
CA TYR A 180 -0.21 -3.74 2.90
C TYR A 180 -1.14 -2.95 3.80
N ILE A 181 -0.66 -1.81 4.31
CA ILE A 181 -1.50 -0.82 4.98
C ILE A 181 -1.68 0.34 4.01
N THR A 182 -2.92 0.79 3.80
CA THR A 182 -3.20 1.97 2.99
C THR A 182 -4.14 2.95 3.71
N ASN A 183 -3.89 4.25 3.53
CA ASN A 183 -4.80 5.31 3.97
C ASN A 183 -5.50 5.99 2.78
N GLY A 184 -5.40 5.40 1.58
CA GLY A 184 -5.88 5.97 0.32
C GLY A 184 -4.86 6.84 -0.40
N GLN A 185 -3.92 7.48 0.32
CA GLN A 185 -2.88 8.35 -0.26
C GLN A 185 -1.51 7.66 -0.33
N LYS A 186 -1.22 6.82 0.67
CA LYS A 186 0.04 6.11 0.83
C LYS A 186 -0.26 4.64 1.09
N THR A 187 0.53 3.77 0.47
CA THR A 187 0.52 2.33 0.71
C THR A 187 1.88 1.90 1.24
N ILE A 188 1.87 1.13 2.32
CA ILE A 188 3.07 0.64 3.01
C ILE A 188 3.02 -0.89 2.97
N GLU A 189 4.03 -1.52 2.39
CA GLU A 189 4.20 -2.97 2.49
C GLU A 189 4.63 -3.35 3.91
N VAL A 190 3.91 -4.28 4.51
CA VAL A 190 4.23 -4.83 5.84
C VAL A 190 5.12 -6.06 5.70
N GLY A 191 4.82 -6.91 4.71
CA GLY A 191 5.60 -8.10 4.42
C GLY A 191 4.80 -9.18 3.75
N THR A 192 5.51 -10.22 3.31
CA THR A 192 4.95 -11.37 2.62
C THR A 192 5.18 -12.64 3.44
N TYR A 193 4.11 -13.40 3.71
CA TYR A 193 4.16 -14.55 4.59
C TYR A 193 3.58 -15.81 3.92
N LYS A 194 4.26 -16.95 4.13
CA LYS A 194 3.79 -18.26 3.66
C LYS A 194 2.63 -18.76 4.51
N TYR A 195 1.61 -19.30 3.86
CA TYR A 195 0.51 -19.98 4.52
C TYR A 195 0.58 -21.49 4.24
N ASN A 196 0.07 -22.29 5.19
CA ASN A 196 0.04 -23.74 5.11
C ASN A 196 -1.24 -24.27 4.42
N SER A 197 -1.41 -25.58 4.34
CA SER A 197 -2.60 -26.20 3.72
C SER A 197 -3.94 -25.84 4.37
N HIS A 198 -3.94 -25.33 5.61
CA HIS A 198 -5.12 -24.84 6.32
C HIS A 198 -5.34 -23.33 6.14
N ASN A 199 -4.58 -22.69 5.23
CA ASN A 199 -4.56 -21.24 5.03
C ASN A 199 -4.22 -20.48 6.33
N LEU A 200 -3.27 -21.00 7.12
CA LEU A 200 -2.74 -20.36 8.31
C LEU A 200 -1.28 -19.98 8.11
N ILE A 201 -0.91 -18.82 8.64
CA ILE A 201 0.45 -18.28 8.57
C ILE A 201 1.16 -18.64 9.87
N GLY A 202 2.27 -19.38 9.75
CA GLY A 202 3.16 -19.68 10.87
C GLY A 202 4.01 -18.45 11.19
N MET A 203 3.91 -17.95 12.42
CA MET A 203 4.58 -16.75 12.88
C MET A 203 5.57 -17.08 13.99
N SER A 204 6.81 -16.62 13.80
CA SER A 204 7.83 -16.56 14.84
C SER A 204 8.62 -15.26 14.69
N GLY A 205 9.05 -14.66 15.81
CA GLY A 205 9.82 -13.42 15.77
C GLY A 205 8.96 -12.17 15.69
N LYS A 206 9.25 -11.26 14.76
CA LYS A 206 8.68 -9.89 14.73
C LYS A 206 8.11 -9.54 13.36
N VAL A 207 7.00 -8.83 13.37
CA VAL A 207 6.46 -8.07 12.23
C VAL A 207 6.65 -6.61 12.57
N SER A 208 7.48 -5.90 11.81
CA SER A 208 7.78 -4.48 11.99
C SER A 208 7.45 -3.73 10.71
N PHE A 209 6.80 -2.58 10.83
CA PHE A 209 6.44 -1.69 9.72
C PHE A 209 6.28 -0.26 10.24
N SER A 210 6.39 0.75 9.37
CA SER A 210 6.09 2.13 9.74
C SER A 210 4.60 2.40 9.59
N ASN A 211 3.99 3.11 10.54
CA ASN A 211 2.64 3.66 10.35
C ASN A 211 2.68 4.91 9.44
N PHE A 212 1.51 5.48 9.14
CA PHE A 212 1.41 6.65 8.25
C PHE A 212 2.05 7.92 8.83
N GLU A 213 2.20 7.99 10.15
CA GLU A 213 2.88 9.10 10.85
C GLU A 213 4.41 8.90 10.92
N GLY A 214 4.93 7.79 10.38
CA GLY A 214 6.35 7.46 10.39
C GLY A 214 6.85 6.77 11.65
N ALA A 215 5.97 6.47 12.62
CA ALA A 215 6.32 5.72 13.82
C ALA A 215 6.48 4.22 13.54
N GLU A 216 7.48 3.57 14.15
CA GLU A 216 7.62 2.11 14.10
C GLU A 216 6.43 1.46 14.81
N SER A 217 5.75 0.56 14.12
CA SER A 217 4.75 -0.36 14.66
C SER A 217 5.31 -1.77 14.62
N ARG A 218 5.06 -2.56 15.67
CA ARG A 218 5.67 -3.88 15.82
C ARG A 218 4.81 -4.85 16.61
N ILE A 219 4.67 -6.04 16.05
CA ILE A 219 4.03 -7.21 16.65
C ILE A 219 5.10 -8.28 16.86
N THR A 220 5.28 -8.71 18.11
CA THR A 220 6.20 -9.78 18.48
C THR A 220 5.40 -11.06 18.74
N PHE A 221 5.73 -12.11 18.00
CA PHE A 221 5.22 -13.45 18.21
C PHE A 221 6.23 -14.23 19.04
N LYS A 222 5.75 -14.86 20.11
CA LYS A 222 6.58 -15.72 20.97
C LYS A 222 7.37 -16.73 20.11
N SER A 223 8.67 -16.86 20.36
CA SER A 223 9.59 -17.77 19.67
C SER A 223 10.38 -18.64 20.67
N GLY A 224 10.91 -19.78 20.23
CA GLY A 224 11.73 -20.70 21.04
C GLY A 224 11.34 -22.17 20.89
N ASN A 225 11.49 -22.98 21.95
CA ASN A 225 11.13 -24.42 21.99
C ASN A 225 9.62 -24.69 21.93
N GLU A 226 8.81 -23.67 21.71
CA GLU A 226 7.36 -23.78 21.61
C GLU A 226 6.96 -23.85 20.13
N LYS A 227 5.89 -24.60 19.83
CA LYS A 227 5.37 -24.74 18.46
C LYS A 227 5.07 -23.35 17.89
N GLU A 228 5.45 -23.13 16.63
CA GLU A 228 5.11 -21.92 15.87
C GLU A 228 3.64 -21.53 16.08
N ASN A 229 3.39 -20.23 16.15
CA ASN A 229 2.06 -19.69 16.36
C ASN A 229 1.36 -19.51 15.01
N TYR A 230 0.16 -20.07 14.83
CA TYR A 230 -0.55 -20.00 13.57
C TYR A 230 -1.75 -19.05 13.64
N ILE A 231 -1.76 -18.07 12.75
CA ILE A 231 -2.79 -17.03 12.65
C ILE A 231 -3.41 -17.05 11.25
N SER A 232 -4.71 -16.79 11.15
CA SER A 232 -5.37 -16.65 9.84
C SER A 232 -4.94 -15.35 9.16
N PRO A 233 -4.90 -15.29 7.81
CA PRO A 233 -4.55 -14.08 7.08
C PRO A 233 -5.41 -12.87 7.48
N LEU A 234 -6.71 -13.08 7.63
CA LEU A 234 -7.64 -12.03 8.05
C LEU A 234 -7.35 -11.52 9.47
N ALA A 235 -7.06 -12.42 10.41
CA ALA A 235 -6.71 -12.03 11.77
C ALA A 235 -5.36 -11.32 11.84
N LEU A 236 -4.37 -11.75 11.06
CA LEU A 236 -3.08 -11.05 10.97
C LEU A 236 -3.27 -9.65 10.41
N ALA A 237 -4.04 -9.50 9.33
CA ALA A 237 -4.38 -8.20 8.77
C ALA A 237 -5.07 -7.27 9.79
N ALA A 238 -6.09 -7.76 10.48
CA ALA A 238 -6.78 -7.01 11.52
C ALA A 238 -5.84 -6.59 12.66
N LEU A 239 -4.91 -7.47 13.06
CA LEU A 239 -3.93 -7.17 14.11
C LEU A 239 -2.91 -6.12 13.66
N ILE A 240 -2.43 -6.20 12.42
CA ILE A 240 -1.57 -5.18 11.80
C ILE A 240 -2.29 -3.83 11.81
N GLY A 241 -3.55 -3.78 11.37
CA GLY A 241 -4.37 -2.56 11.36
C GLY A 241 -4.54 -1.96 12.75
N ALA A 242 -4.93 -2.78 13.73
CA ALA A 242 -5.09 -2.32 15.11
C ALA A 242 -3.77 -1.81 15.72
N THR A 243 -2.64 -2.44 15.37
CA THR A 243 -1.31 -2.04 15.84
C THR A 243 -0.88 -0.71 15.20
N SER A 244 -1.12 -0.55 13.89
CA SER A 244 -0.86 0.67 13.14
C SER A 244 -1.66 1.86 13.65
N ASP A 245 -2.97 1.67 13.90
CA ASP A 245 -3.88 2.69 14.40
C ASP A 245 -3.45 3.26 15.76
N VAL A 246 -2.77 2.45 16.58
CA VAL A 246 -2.27 2.88 17.90
C VAL A 246 -0.79 3.33 17.83
N GLY A 247 -0.07 2.99 16.77
CA GLY A 247 1.38 3.20 16.67
C GLY A 247 2.15 2.38 17.72
N ALA A 248 1.69 1.18 18.06
CA ALA A 248 2.29 0.37 19.12
C ALA A 248 3.47 -0.47 18.59
N ASN A 249 4.60 -0.49 19.33
CA ASN A 249 5.82 -1.21 18.94
C ASN A 249 6.20 -2.37 19.88
N ASP A 250 5.32 -2.73 20.78
CA ASP A 250 5.50 -3.70 21.85
C ASP A 250 4.22 -4.54 22.05
N VAL A 251 3.46 -4.76 20.96
CA VAL A 251 2.39 -5.77 20.93
C VAL A 251 3.03 -7.14 21.01
N TYR A 252 2.62 -7.95 22.00
CA TYR A 252 3.18 -9.28 22.20
C TYR A 252 2.08 -10.35 22.15
N VAL A 253 2.21 -11.27 21.20
CA VAL A 253 1.30 -12.39 20.99
C VAL A 253 1.82 -13.61 21.74
N ASN A 254 1.02 -14.13 22.67
CA ASN A 254 1.33 -15.37 23.37
C ASN A 254 1.06 -16.59 22.48
N HIS A 255 -0.18 -16.75 21.97
CA HIS A 255 -0.55 -17.85 21.08
C HIS A 255 -1.89 -17.57 20.35
N PHE A 256 -2.05 -18.08 19.12
CA PHE A 256 -3.32 -18.24 18.41
C PHE A 256 -3.61 -19.74 18.27
N SER A 257 -3.50 -20.37 17.10
CA SER A 257 -3.78 -21.80 16.92
C SER A 257 -2.51 -22.62 16.66
N ASN A 258 -2.66 -23.94 16.70
CA ASN A 258 -1.69 -24.87 16.13
C ASN A 258 -1.74 -24.84 14.59
N ALA A 259 -0.76 -25.50 13.94
CA ALA A 259 -0.62 -25.57 12.48
C ALA A 259 -1.85 -26.13 11.75
N ASP A 260 -2.60 -27.03 12.39
CA ASP A 260 -3.82 -27.65 11.85
C ASP A 260 -5.09 -26.84 12.17
N GLY A 261 -4.95 -25.66 12.79
CA GLY A 261 -6.08 -24.85 13.24
C GLY A 261 -6.71 -25.33 14.54
N SER A 262 -6.20 -26.38 15.18
CA SER A 262 -6.66 -26.80 16.49
C SER A 262 -6.21 -25.82 17.59
N SER A 263 -6.98 -25.76 18.67
CA SER A 263 -6.66 -24.91 19.82
C SER A 263 -5.48 -25.51 20.63
N PRO A 264 -4.50 -24.70 21.06
CA PRO A 264 -3.46 -25.16 21.97
C PRO A 264 -4.05 -25.44 23.35
N ALA A 265 -3.63 -26.52 24.01
CA ALA A 265 -4.00 -26.74 25.40
C ALA A 265 -3.37 -25.65 26.30
N PRO A 266 -4.06 -25.19 27.36
CA PRO A 266 -5.37 -25.64 27.84
C PRO A 266 -6.56 -24.94 27.18
N SER A 267 -6.33 -24.02 26.24
CA SER A 267 -7.40 -23.31 25.53
C SER A 267 -8.20 -24.27 24.65
N HIS A 268 -9.50 -24.01 24.50
CA HIS A 268 -10.38 -24.69 23.55
C HIS A 268 -10.98 -23.74 22.51
N SER A 269 -10.61 -22.45 22.56
CA SER A 269 -11.22 -21.40 21.75
C SER A 269 -10.31 -20.86 20.64
N HIS A 270 -8.99 -21.11 20.67
CA HIS A 270 -8.08 -20.59 19.64
C HIS A 270 -8.09 -21.45 18.37
N LYS A 271 -9.26 -21.55 17.75
CA LYS A 271 -9.43 -22.35 16.53
C LYS A 271 -9.12 -21.51 15.29
N ASN A 272 -8.57 -22.14 14.26
CA ASN A 272 -8.35 -21.58 12.92
C ASN A 272 -7.61 -20.22 12.89
N GLY A 273 -6.77 -19.95 13.89
CA GLY A 273 -5.98 -18.72 13.96
C GLY A 273 -6.80 -17.42 13.99
N ILE A 274 -8.04 -17.42 14.51
CA ILE A 274 -8.89 -16.21 14.60
C ILE A 274 -9.02 -15.66 16.02
N ASN A 275 -8.76 -16.50 17.02
CA ASN A 275 -8.74 -16.15 18.44
C ASN A 275 -7.33 -16.40 18.97
N GLY A 276 -6.89 -15.60 19.94
CA GLY A 276 -5.54 -15.69 20.47
C GLY A 276 -5.36 -14.82 21.71
N ASP A 277 -4.21 -14.95 22.35
CA ASP A 277 -3.89 -14.25 23.59
C ASP A 277 -2.82 -13.19 23.34
N LEU A 278 -3.09 -11.95 23.76
CA LEU A 278 -2.16 -10.83 23.73
C LEU A 278 -1.73 -10.46 25.14
N ARG A 279 -0.46 -10.13 25.36
CA ARG A 279 -0.04 -9.55 26.65
C ARG A 279 -0.62 -8.15 26.79
N TYR A 280 -0.97 -7.79 28.02
CA TYR A 280 -1.32 -6.43 28.37
C TYR A 280 -0.13 -5.48 28.21
N PHE A 281 -0.40 -4.24 27.84
CA PHE A 281 0.60 -3.21 27.78
C PHE A 281 1.12 -2.78 29.15
N SER A 282 2.36 -2.32 29.13
CA SER A 282 3.13 -1.90 30.29
C SER A 282 3.63 -0.48 30.07
N LYS A 283 3.60 0.36 31.11
CA LYS A 283 4.08 1.75 31.07
C LYS A 283 5.58 1.86 30.75
N ASP A 284 6.33 0.77 30.96
CA ASP A 284 7.74 0.65 30.60
C ASP A 284 7.98 0.24 29.14
N HIS A 285 6.93 -0.06 28.38
CA HIS A 285 6.95 -0.46 26.96
C HIS A 285 7.83 -1.70 26.68
N SER A 286 8.10 -2.52 27.70
CA SER A 286 9.04 -3.64 27.58
C SER A 286 8.48 -4.87 26.85
N GLY A 287 7.16 -4.94 26.63
CA GLY A 287 6.48 -6.15 26.15
C GLY A 287 6.53 -7.33 27.15
N SER A 288 6.99 -7.09 28.38
CA SER A 288 7.07 -8.09 29.44
C SER A 288 5.68 -8.54 29.87
N ARG A 289 5.56 -9.78 30.35
CA ARG A 289 4.30 -10.27 30.93
C ARG A 289 3.94 -9.44 32.16
N ARG A 290 2.73 -8.87 32.17
CA ARG A 290 2.18 -8.09 33.29
C ARG A 290 0.81 -8.62 33.70
N LEU A 291 0.43 -8.35 34.94
CA LEU A 291 -0.94 -8.54 35.39
C LEU A 291 -1.73 -7.25 35.14
N VAL A 292 -3.02 -7.37 34.81
CA VAL A 292 -3.93 -6.22 34.67
C VAL A 292 -4.09 -5.43 35.99
N SER A 293 -3.75 -6.06 37.13
CA SER A 293 -3.73 -5.43 38.46
C SER A 293 -2.39 -4.80 38.83
N ASP A 294 -1.36 -4.92 37.98
CA ASP A 294 -0.02 -4.39 38.24
C ASP A 294 -0.03 -2.85 38.14
N ALA A 295 0.76 -2.16 38.97
CA ALA A 295 0.92 -0.71 38.91
C ALA A 295 1.52 -0.24 37.56
N GLN A 296 2.29 -1.13 36.91
CA GLN A 296 2.87 -0.89 35.59
C GLN A 296 1.91 -1.16 34.42
N PHE A 297 0.69 -1.66 34.67
CA PHE A 297 -0.32 -1.81 33.62
C PHE A 297 -0.65 -0.44 33.00
N ASP A 298 -0.56 -0.35 31.67
CA ASP A 298 -0.89 0.86 30.92
C ASP A 298 -2.36 0.85 30.49
N GLU A 299 -3.24 1.23 31.42
CA GLU A 299 -4.69 1.25 31.21
C GLU A 299 -5.10 2.07 29.98
N GLU A 300 -4.50 3.25 29.79
CA GLU A 300 -4.92 4.18 28.74
C GLU A 300 -4.59 3.62 27.35
N ARG A 301 -3.37 3.10 27.20
CA ARG A 301 -2.92 2.52 25.94
C ARG A 301 -3.62 1.20 25.63
N GLU A 302 -3.87 0.39 26.65
CA GLU A 302 -4.65 -0.85 26.51
C GLU A 302 -6.07 -0.54 26.04
N ILE A 303 -6.74 0.46 26.62
CA ILE A 303 -8.08 0.89 26.20
C ILE A 303 -8.09 1.33 24.73
N ARG A 304 -7.10 2.10 24.27
CA ARG A 304 -6.99 2.51 22.85
C ARG A 304 -6.85 1.31 21.93
N PHE A 305 -5.99 0.35 22.30
CA PHE A 305 -5.73 -0.83 21.48
C PHE A 305 -6.89 -1.81 21.46
N VAL A 306 -7.60 -2.01 22.57
CA VAL A 306 -8.81 -2.82 22.60
C VAL A 306 -9.92 -2.21 21.73
N LYS A 307 -10.04 -0.87 21.70
CA LYS A 307 -10.94 -0.18 20.76
C LYS A 307 -10.52 -0.39 19.31
N ALA A 308 -9.22 -0.35 19.01
CA ALA A 308 -8.69 -0.62 17.67
C ALA A 308 -8.95 -2.08 17.25
N LEU A 309 -8.68 -3.06 18.12
CA LEU A 309 -9.00 -4.47 17.88
C LEU A 309 -10.49 -4.66 17.58
N HIS A 310 -11.37 -3.96 18.30
CA HIS A 310 -12.79 -3.97 17.99
C HIS A 310 -13.06 -3.40 16.59
N LYS A 311 -12.53 -2.22 16.28
CA LYS A 311 -12.66 -1.54 14.98
C LYS A 311 -12.27 -2.44 13.79
N TYR A 312 -11.27 -3.31 13.95
CA TYR A 312 -10.78 -4.23 12.91
C TYR A 312 -11.40 -5.64 12.94
N GLY A 313 -12.26 -5.96 13.91
CA GLY A 313 -13.10 -7.15 13.80
C GLY A 313 -13.26 -8.02 15.04
N TRP A 314 -12.57 -7.78 16.16
CA TRP A 314 -12.80 -8.56 17.38
C TRP A 314 -13.98 -8.04 18.21
N ALA A 315 -14.57 -8.89 19.05
CA ALA A 315 -15.77 -8.58 19.83
C ALA A 315 -16.97 -8.08 19.00
N GLN A 316 -17.16 -8.59 17.78
CA GLN A 316 -18.22 -8.13 16.85
C GLN A 316 -19.55 -8.88 17.00
N THR A 317 -19.67 -9.71 18.03
CA THR A 317 -20.84 -10.55 18.27
C THR A 317 -21.17 -10.53 19.76
N LYS A 318 -22.12 -11.38 20.19
CA LYS A 318 -22.31 -11.66 21.62
C LYS A 318 -21.05 -12.24 22.31
N SER A 319 -20.06 -12.70 21.53
CA SER A 319 -18.76 -13.14 22.03
C SER A 319 -17.80 -11.94 22.14
N MET A 320 -17.80 -11.30 23.30
CA MET A 320 -16.86 -10.22 23.66
C MET A 320 -15.46 -10.77 23.91
N MET A 321 -14.41 -9.94 23.83
CA MET A 321 -13.07 -10.34 24.26
C MET A 321 -13.05 -10.68 25.77
N VAL A 322 -12.05 -11.40 26.27
CA VAL A 322 -11.96 -11.75 27.70
C VAL A 322 -10.80 -11.02 28.36
N SER A 323 -11.09 -10.31 29.44
CA SER A 323 -10.09 -9.76 30.34
C SER A 323 -10.46 -10.07 31.78
N GLU A 324 -9.54 -9.88 32.73
CA GLU A 324 -9.93 -9.83 34.14
C GLU A 324 -10.38 -8.43 34.55
N ARG A 325 -11.11 -8.37 35.67
CA ARG A 325 -11.41 -7.09 36.31
C ARG A 325 -10.15 -6.52 36.94
N TYR A 326 -10.03 -5.20 36.93
CA TYR A 326 -8.88 -4.48 37.50
C TYR A 326 -9.30 -3.23 38.27
N GLY A 327 -8.43 -2.73 39.15
CA GLY A 327 -8.72 -1.60 40.04
C GLY A 327 -10.03 -1.79 40.82
N ASN A 328 -10.90 -0.78 40.82
CA ASN A 328 -12.22 -0.81 41.44
C ASN A 328 -13.25 -1.59 40.59
N HIS A 329 -12.94 -2.85 40.26
CA HIS A 329 -13.79 -3.75 39.47
C HIS A 329 -14.10 -3.28 38.03
N LYS A 330 -13.21 -2.51 37.40
CA LYS A 330 -13.35 -2.09 36.00
C LYS A 330 -13.15 -3.26 35.03
N LEU A 331 -13.72 -3.16 33.83
CA LEU A 331 -13.43 -4.02 32.68
C LEU A 331 -12.92 -3.16 31.53
N LEU A 332 -12.09 -3.76 30.68
CA LEU A 332 -11.69 -3.15 29.42
C LEU A 332 -12.92 -3.03 28.49
N PRO A 333 -12.95 -2.04 27.58
CA PRO A 333 -14.05 -1.90 26.64
C PRO A 333 -14.17 -3.16 25.77
N TYR A 334 -15.39 -3.54 25.36
CA TYR A 334 -15.62 -4.72 24.53
C TYR A 334 -15.10 -6.05 25.12
N THR A 335 -14.86 -6.09 26.45
CA THR A 335 -14.53 -7.32 27.16
C THR A 335 -15.58 -7.72 28.20
N TRP A 336 -15.54 -8.99 28.58
CA TRP A 336 -16.22 -9.53 29.75
C TRP A 336 -15.21 -10.21 30.69
N SER A 337 -15.62 -10.45 31.95
CA SER A 337 -14.76 -11.16 32.92
C SER A 337 -14.78 -12.67 32.72
N ALA A 338 -13.61 -13.30 32.71
CA ALA A 338 -13.50 -14.77 32.68
C ALA A 338 -14.26 -15.44 33.85
N LYS A 339 -14.21 -14.82 35.03
CA LYS A 339 -14.86 -15.31 36.26
C LYS A 339 -16.38 -15.32 36.15
N GLU A 340 -16.98 -14.33 35.50
CA GLU A 340 -18.43 -14.22 35.30
C GLU A 340 -18.98 -15.32 34.40
N HIS A 341 -18.13 -15.84 33.51
CA HIS A 341 -18.48 -16.90 32.56
C HIS A 341 -17.92 -18.27 32.95
N LYS A 342 -17.48 -18.44 34.20
CA LYS A 342 -16.97 -19.70 34.77
C LYS A 342 -15.84 -20.31 33.94
N ILE A 343 -15.02 -19.48 33.29
CA ILE A 343 -13.87 -19.95 32.52
C ILE A 343 -12.75 -20.27 33.54
N PRO A 344 -12.21 -21.51 33.55
CA PRO A 344 -11.31 -21.98 34.61
C PRO A 344 -9.88 -21.39 34.55
N SER A 345 -9.54 -20.58 33.55
CA SER A 345 -8.22 -19.96 33.38
C SER A 345 -8.23 -18.49 33.83
N ALA A 346 -7.22 -18.07 34.58
CA ALA A 346 -7.04 -16.67 34.99
C ALA A 346 -6.52 -15.83 33.82
N HIS A 347 -7.36 -14.95 33.28
CA HIS A 347 -7.03 -14.03 32.19
C HIS A 347 -6.40 -12.73 32.71
N ASN A 348 -5.75 -12.82 33.87
CA ASN A 348 -5.19 -11.66 34.57
C ASN A 348 -3.89 -11.16 33.93
N ASN A 349 -3.29 -11.93 33.03
CA ASN A 349 -1.98 -11.65 32.45
C ASN A 349 -1.97 -11.53 30.91
N HIS A 350 -3.14 -11.66 30.29
CA HIS A 350 -3.34 -11.50 28.86
C HIS A 350 -4.79 -11.12 28.56
N LEU A 351 -4.97 -10.40 27.47
CA LEU A 351 -6.25 -10.20 26.80
C LEU A 351 -6.52 -11.40 25.89
N HIS A 352 -7.69 -12.02 26.00
CA HIS A 352 -8.14 -13.07 25.10
C HIS A 352 -8.99 -12.50 23.97
N LEU A 353 -8.50 -12.62 22.76
CA LEU A 353 -9.20 -12.22 21.56
C LEU A 353 -10.24 -13.27 21.19
N GLN A 354 -11.48 -12.84 20.99
CA GLN A 354 -12.53 -13.68 20.42
C GLN A 354 -13.63 -12.85 19.75
N GLY A 355 -14.59 -13.54 19.13
CA GLY A 355 -15.69 -12.88 18.42
C GLY A 355 -15.25 -12.20 17.13
N PHE A 356 -14.26 -12.78 16.44
CA PHE A 356 -13.67 -12.22 15.22
C PHE A 356 -14.63 -12.28 14.03
N ARG A 357 -15.06 -11.11 13.55
CA ARG A 357 -15.82 -10.87 12.32
C ARG A 357 -15.39 -9.52 11.71
N PRO A 358 -14.28 -9.47 10.97
CA PRO A 358 -13.84 -8.26 10.31
C PRO A 358 -14.82 -7.82 9.21
N ASN A 359 -14.80 -6.54 8.87
CA ASN A 359 -15.37 -6.07 7.62
C ASN A 359 -14.42 -6.43 6.48
N VAL A 360 -14.91 -7.21 5.53
CA VAL A 360 -14.09 -7.73 4.43
C VAL A 360 -14.73 -7.34 3.11
N SER A 361 -13.92 -6.78 2.23
CA SER A 361 -14.24 -6.60 0.82
C SER A 361 -13.29 -7.47 0.01
N THR A 362 -13.84 -8.44 -0.72
CA THR A 362 -13.03 -9.30 -1.59
C THR A 362 -13.12 -8.79 -3.02
N MET A 363 -11.97 -8.53 -3.63
CA MET A 363 -11.86 -8.19 -5.04
C MET A 363 -11.31 -9.39 -5.81
N TYR A 364 -12.05 -9.81 -6.84
CA TYR A 364 -11.68 -10.93 -7.68
C TYR A 364 -11.05 -10.42 -8.98
N TYR A 365 -9.75 -10.60 -9.10
CA TYR A 365 -9.03 -10.36 -10.35
C TYR A 365 -9.13 -11.62 -11.21
N GLY A 366 -9.99 -11.65 -12.23
CA GLY A 366 -10.16 -12.83 -13.08
C GLY A 366 -8.82 -13.39 -13.58
N GLY A 367 -8.46 -14.60 -13.13
CA GLY A 367 -7.20 -15.29 -13.49
C GLY A 367 -6.00 -15.06 -12.54
N ASN A 368 -6.08 -14.11 -11.61
CA ASN A 368 -5.09 -13.88 -10.55
C ASN A 368 -5.67 -14.23 -9.17
N LEU A 369 -4.77 -14.39 -8.21
CA LEU A 369 -5.09 -14.73 -6.83
C LEU A 369 -5.88 -13.59 -6.16
N ASN A 370 -6.86 -13.95 -5.31
CA ASN A 370 -7.79 -12.99 -4.71
C ASN A 370 -7.07 -11.92 -3.87
N GLU A 371 -7.51 -10.67 -3.99
CA GLU A 371 -7.22 -9.64 -2.99
C GLU A 371 -8.37 -9.54 -2.01
N VAL A 372 -8.02 -9.49 -0.74
CA VAL A 372 -8.96 -9.39 0.36
C VAL A 372 -8.58 -8.18 1.18
N VAL A 373 -9.45 -7.19 1.20
CA VAL A 373 -9.24 -5.97 1.97
C VAL A 373 -10.00 -6.08 3.28
N VAL A 374 -9.27 -6.01 4.40
CA VAL A 374 -9.84 -5.82 5.72
C VAL A 374 -9.98 -4.33 5.95
N THR A 375 -11.23 -3.87 6.06
CA THR A 375 -11.55 -2.46 6.29
C THR A 375 -11.97 -2.24 7.74
N THR A 376 -11.82 -1.01 8.20
CA THR A 376 -12.39 -0.62 9.48
C THR A 376 -13.91 -0.51 9.36
N LYS A 377 -14.63 -0.63 10.48
CA LYS A 377 -16.03 -0.21 10.51
C LYS A 377 -16.12 1.31 10.32
N VAL A 378 -16.58 1.73 9.15
CA VAL A 378 -17.02 3.10 8.92
C VAL A 378 -18.32 3.30 9.71
N ASN A 379 -18.29 4.14 10.74
CA ASN A 379 -19.53 4.66 11.29
C ASN A 379 -20.12 5.58 10.22
N HIS A 380 -21.32 5.28 9.72
CA HIS A 380 -22.04 6.13 8.76
C HIS A 380 -22.52 7.48 9.36
N HIS A 381 -21.85 7.98 10.39
CA HIS A 381 -22.26 9.15 11.18
C HIS A 381 -21.14 10.14 11.51
N GLU A 382 -19.99 10.09 10.83
CA GLU A 382 -18.94 11.12 10.97
C GLU A 382 -18.62 11.81 9.64
#